data_AF-A0A444XG23-F1
#
_entry.id   AF-A0A444XG23-F1
#
_cell.length_a   1.000
_cell.length_b   1.000
_cell.length_c   1.000
_cell.angle_alpha   90.00
_cell.angle_beta   90.00
_cell.angle_gamma   90.00
#
_symmetry.space_group_name_H-M   'P 1'
#
loop_
_entity.id
_entity.type
_entity.pdbx_description
1 polymer ?
#
loop_
_entity_poly.entity_id
_entity_poly.type
_entity_poly.pdbx_seq_one_letter_code
_entity_poly.pdbx_strand_id
1 'polypeptide(L)'
;MKEYKWEVGTMYVDRNAFKECVTSYAVHSGRGIWFSKCDSHRCKAVCKEGCKWFAYCHKMKREDSWQLTSCYKKHTCSKATKIGIMSSQWLSKAFMKKICENPKIKLRSLIKKAHSKWNVDLTMTKAARVKQQALDEINGTYGEQYRRIHDYAAELLRSNPGSTVQIQVERPPEFELETPPPGTDLRPQFQRIYICLEACKRSFMTPYGGQLLTAIGWDPNDQILPIAYAVVEAETKDSWRWFLLNLCDDLGVDKIRWCTFMSDQQKVTLNLNLCN
;
A
#
# COMPACT_ATOMS: atom_id res chain seq x y z
N MET A 1 -9.44 -18.46 11.96
CA MET A 1 -8.20 -18.99 11.34
C MET A 1 -8.55 -19.31 9.90
N LYS A 2 -7.89 -18.72 8.88
CA LYS A 2 -8.18 -19.09 7.48
C LYS A 2 -7.83 -20.56 7.31
N GLU A 3 -8.80 -21.38 6.90
CA GLU A 3 -8.58 -22.80 6.67
C GLU A 3 -7.78 -22.95 5.36
N TYR A 4 -6.53 -23.42 5.47
CA TYR A 4 -5.69 -23.63 4.32
C TYR A 4 -6.13 -24.91 3.59
N LYS A 5 -6.80 -24.74 2.45
CA LYS A 5 -7.18 -25.84 1.57
C LYS A 5 -6.08 -26.07 0.53
N TRP A 6 -5.43 -27.22 0.62
CA TRP A 6 -4.50 -27.71 -0.40
C TRP A 6 -5.28 -28.51 -1.42
N GLU A 7 -5.54 -27.98 -2.61
CA GLU A 7 -6.33 -28.65 -3.65
C GLU A 7 -5.47 -28.87 -4.89
N VAL A 8 -5.36 -30.13 -5.32
CA VAL A 8 -4.63 -30.44 -6.55
C VAL A 8 -5.34 -29.74 -7.71
N GLY A 9 -4.55 -29.06 -8.54
CA GLY A 9 -5.06 -28.18 -9.59
C GLY A 9 -5.02 -26.69 -9.25
N THR A 10 -4.78 -26.30 -8.00
CA THR A 10 -4.62 -24.87 -7.64
C THR A 10 -3.48 -24.24 -8.44
N MET A 11 -3.79 -23.11 -9.07
CA MET A 11 -2.86 -22.32 -9.89
C MET A 11 -2.24 -21.20 -9.08
N TYR A 12 -0.96 -20.95 -9.32
CA TYR A 12 -0.17 -19.85 -8.79
C TYR A 12 0.40 -19.07 -9.97
N VAL A 13 0.42 -17.74 -9.85
CA VAL A 13 0.96 -16.85 -10.89
C VAL A 13 2.42 -17.16 -11.17
N ASP A 14 3.20 -17.41 -10.11
CA ASP A 14 4.60 -17.77 -10.23
C ASP A 14 5.05 -18.73 -9.11
N ARG A 15 6.33 -19.12 -9.16
CA ARG A 15 6.98 -19.92 -8.13
C ARG A 15 6.96 -19.26 -6.75
N ASN A 16 7.09 -17.93 -6.70
CA ASN A 16 7.19 -17.19 -5.44
C ASN A 16 5.84 -17.14 -4.72
N ALA A 17 4.73 -17.00 -5.44
CA ALA A 17 3.38 -17.08 -4.92
C ALA A 17 3.13 -18.44 -4.25
N PHE A 18 3.58 -19.54 -4.86
CA PHE A 18 3.54 -20.85 -4.22
C PHE A 18 4.40 -20.88 -2.94
N LYS A 19 5.64 -20.37 -2.99
CA LYS A 19 6.52 -20.33 -1.82
C LYS A 19 5.93 -19.49 -0.68
N GLU A 20 5.30 -18.35 -0.98
CA GLU A 20 4.63 -17.48 -0.03
C GLU A 20 3.42 -18.16 0.60
N CYS A 21 2.63 -18.90 -0.19
CA CYS A 21 1.51 -19.69 0.30
C CYS A 21 1.97 -20.77 1.31
N VAL A 22 2.98 -21.57 0.93
CA VAL A 22 3.58 -22.60 1.79
C VAL A 22 4.18 -21.98 3.05
N THR A 23 4.90 -20.86 2.92
CA THR A 23 5.51 -20.16 4.07
C THR A 23 4.45 -19.67 5.04
N SER A 24 3.37 -19.05 4.53
CA SER A 24 2.26 -18.59 5.35
C SER A 24 1.57 -19.74 6.09
N TYR A 25 1.36 -20.87 5.40
CA TYR A 25 0.84 -22.09 6.00
C TYR A 25 1.75 -22.60 7.12
N ALA A 26 3.06 -22.72 6.85
CA ALA A 26 4.04 -23.19 7.83
C ALA A 26 4.04 -22.32 9.10
N VAL A 27 4.02 -21.00 8.92
CA VAL A 27 4.00 -20.01 10.01
C VAL A 27 2.71 -20.11 10.85
N HIS A 28 1.54 -20.12 10.23
CA HIS A 28 0.28 -20.18 10.98
C HIS A 28 -0.01 -21.54 11.62
N SER A 29 0.43 -22.62 10.98
CA SER A 29 0.27 -23.98 11.53
C SER A 29 1.37 -24.37 12.53
N GLY A 30 2.43 -23.55 12.64
CA GLY A 30 3.59 -23.83 13.47
C GLY A 30 4.31 -25.11 13.03
N ARG A 31 4.47 -25.32 11.71
CA ARG A 31 5.06 -26.55 11.16
C ARG A 31 6.45 -26.29 10.59
N GLY A 32 7.40 -27.15 10.95
CA GLY A 32 8.76 -27.13 10.41
C GLY A 32 8.76 -27.67 8.98
N ILE A 33 8.39 -26.82 8.02
CA ILE A 33 8.39 -27.12 6.59
C ILE A 33 9.63 -26.47 5.96
N TRP A 34 10.19 -27.09 4.93
CA TRP A 34 11.22 -26.51 4.06
C TRP A 34 11.02 -26.95 2.60
N PHE A 35 11.70 -26.27 1.68
CA PHE A 35 11.73 -26.68 0.28
C PHE A 35 12.84 -27.69 0.04
N SER A 36 12.48 -28.95 -0.20
CA SER A 36 13.47 -30.01 -0.52
C SER A 36 14.01 -29.88 -1.94
N LYS A 37 13.21 -29.35 -2.86
CA LYS A 37 13.57 -29.08 -4.26
C LYS A 37 12.91 -27.78 -4.69
N CYS A 38 13.65 -26.88 -5.31
CA CYS A 38 13.11 -25.63 -5.84
C CYS A 38 14.00 -25.16 -6.99
N ASP A 39 13.61 -25.47 -8.22
CA ASP A 39 14.31 -25.09 -9.45
C ASP A 39 13.38 -24.26 -10.36
N SER A 40 13.76 -24.05 -11.62
CA SER A 40 12.98 -23.26 -12.59
C SER A 40 11.69 -23.94 -13.07
N HIS A 41 11.51 -25.24 -12.80
CA HIS A 41 10.38 -26.04 -13.30
C HIS A 41 9.55 -26.68 -12.19
N ARG A 42 10.11 -26.90 -10.99
CA ARG A 42 9.43 -27.57 -9.89
C ARG A 42 9.81 -27.01 -8.53
N CYS A 43 8.87 -27.09 -7.60
CA CYS A 43 9.04 -26.71 -6.21
C CYS A 43 8.33 -27.73 -5.32
N LYS A 44 9.09 -28.38 -4.42
CA LYS A 44 8.58 -29.36 -3.45
C LYS A 44 8.82 -28.85 -2.04
N ALA A 45 7.74 -28.66 -1.30
CA ALA A 45 7.76 -28.41 0.13
C ALA A 45 7.53 -29.71 0.89
N VAL A 46 8.33 -29.97 1.93
CA VAL A 46 8.22 -31.15 2.79
C VAL A 46 8.29 -30.72 4.25
N CYS A 47 7.65 -31.49 5.12
CA CYS A 47 7.75 -31.29 6.56
C CYS A 47 8.95 -32.05 7.16
N LYS A 48 9.20 -31.85 8.46
CA LYS A 48 10.24 -32.54 9.26
C LYS A 48 10.29 -34.05 9.01
N GLU A 49 11.49 -34.60 9.15
CA GLU A 49 11.73 -36.03 8.99
C GLU A 49 10.72 -36.85 9.80
N GLY A 50 10.25 -37.95 9.20
CA GLY A 50 9.15 -38.77 9.74
C GLY A 50 7.74 -38.25 9.50
N CYS A 51 7.57 -37.02 8.97
CA CYS A 51 6.26 -36.49 8.58
C CYS A 51 6.00 -36.71 7.08
N LYS A 52 4.84 -37.30 6.76
CA LYS A 52 4.44 -37.57 5.36
C LYS A 52 3.94 -36.34 4.61
N TRP A 53 3.78 -35.19 5.28
CA TRP A 53 3.23 -33.99 4.65
C TRP A 53 4.16 -33.46 3.55
N PHE A 54 3.58 -33.18 2.38
CA PHE A 54 4.28 -32.48 1.29
C PHE A 54 3.30 -31.72 0.40
N ALA A 55 3.83 -30.74 -0.32
CA ALA A 55 3.16 -30.06 -1.42
C ALA A 55 4.14 -29.94 -2.60
N TYR A 56 3.70 -30.31 -3.80
CA TYR A 56 4.52 -30.33 -4.99
C TYR A 56 3.87 -29.51 -6.10
N CYS A 57 4.58 -28.49 -6.54
CA CYS A 57 4.15 -27.54 -7.54
C CYS A 57 5.09 -27.62 -8.76
N HIS A 58 4.53 -27.52 -9.96
CA HIS A 58 5.25 -27.62 -11.23
C HIS A 58 4.87 -26.46 -12.15
N LYS A 59 5.84 -25.95 -12.93
CA LYS A 59 5.61 -24.91 -13.94
C LYS A 59 4.84 -25.48 -15.12
N MET A 60 3.83 -24.77 -15.61
CA MET A 60 3.09 -25.18 -16.80
C MET A 60 3.96 -25.04 -18.06
N LYS A 61 3.76 -25.91 -19.05
CA LYS A 61 4.60 -25.92 -20.27
C LYS A 61 4.29 -24.75 -21.22
N ARG A 62 3.04 -24.29 -21.24
CA ARG A 62 2.53 -23.30 -22.22
C ARG A 62 2.23 -21.94 -21.60
N GLU A 63 2.40 -21.82 -20.30
CA GLU A 63 2.06 -20.63 -19.53
C GLU A 63 3.14 -20.42 -18.47
N ASP A 64 3.37 -19.17 -18.07
CA ASP A 64 4.29 -18.85 -16.98
C ASP A 64 3.68 -19.11 -15.57
N SER A 65 2.57 -19.84 -15.52
CA SER A 65 1.87 -20.24 -14.32
C SER A 65 2.43 -21.52 -13.69
N TRP A 66 2.13 -21.72 -12.42
CA TRP A 66 2.57 -22.86 -11.62
C TRP A 66 1.36 -23.58 -11.02
N GLN A 67 1.33 -24.91 -11.09
CA GLN A 67 0.20 -25.69 -10.60
C GLN A 67 0.61 -26.63 -9.46
N LEU A 68 -0.19 -26.68 -8.39
CA LEU A 68 -0.10 -27.72 -7.37
C LEU A 68 -0.54 -29.06 -7.97
N THR A 69 0.41 -29.93 -8.29
CA THR A 69 0.14 -31.21 -8.98
C THR A 69 -0.06 -32.36 -8.01
N SER A 70 0.56 -32.32 -6.83
CA SER A 70 0.32 -33.33 -5.80
C SER A 70 0.58 -32.78 -4.41
N CYS A 71 -0.15 -33.28 -3.42
CA CYS A 71 0.07 -32.96 -2.02
C CYS A 71 -0.40 -34.09 -1.11
N TYR A 72 0.20 -34.17 0.08
CA TYR A 72 -0.31 -34.98 1.19
C TYR A 72 -0.55 -34.07 2.39
N LYS A 73 -1.83 -33.94 2.77
CA LYS A 73 -2.31 -32.87 3.67
C LYS A 73 -2.15 -33.20 5.16
N LYS A 74 -1.97 -34.48 5.53
CA LYS A 74 -1.94 -34.91 6.93
C LYS A 74 -0.54 -34.77 7.53
N HIS A 75 -0.46 -34.06 8.65
CA HIS A 75 0.74 -33.98 9.47
C HIS A 75 0.71 -35.04 10.57
N THR A 76 1.82 -35.73 10.79
CA THR A 76 2.07 -36.61 11.96
C THR A 76 3.03 -35.98 12.96
N CYS A 77 3.56 -34.79 12.66
CA CYS A 77 4.51 -34.08 13.50
C CYS A 77 3.84 -33.26 14.61
N SER A 78 4.61 -32.92 15.64
CA SER A 78 4.28 -31.85 16.61
C SER A 78 4.53 -30.45 16.01
N LYS A 79 4.08 -29.40 16.71
CA LYS A 79 4.41 -28.01 16.35
C LYS A 79 5.91 -27.76 16.51
N ALA A 80 6.47 -26.91 15.66
CA ALA A 80 7.87 -26.50 15.66
C ALA A 80 7.99 -25.04 16.09
N THR A 81 9.02 -24.72 16.88
CA THR A 81 9.39 -23.36 17.28
C THR A 81 10.27 -22.67 16.24
N LYS A 82 11.06 -23.44 15.49
CA LYS A 82 11.90 -22.93 14.39
C LYS A 82 11.27 -23.27 13.04
N ILE A 83 10.87 -22.24 12.31
CA ILE A 83 10.27 -22.35 10.97
C ILE A 83 11.29 -21.83 9.95
N GLY A 84 12.09 -22.75 9.40
CA GLY A 84 13.24 -22.42 8.53
C GLY A 84 12.87 -21.80 7.18
N ILE A 85 11.64 -22.02 6.69
CA ILE A 85 11.19 -21.55 5.37
C ILE A 85 10.92 -20.04 5.30
N MET A 86 10.86 -19.38 6.45
CA MET A 86 10.50 -17.97 6.53
C MET A 86 11.61 -17.09 5.95
N SER A 87 11.40 -16.58 4.75
CA SER A 87 12.33 -15.65 4.09
C SER A 87 12.27 -14.26 4.72
N SER A 88 13.32 -13.47 4.53
CA SER A 88 13.29 -12.05 4.92
C SER A 88 12.24 -11.27 4.12
N GLN A 89 12.03 -11.63 2.84
CA GLN A 89 11.01 -11.02 1.98
C GLN A 89 9.59 -11.25 2.51
N TRP A 90 9.26 -12.49 2.91
CA TRP A 90 7.93 -12.78 3.46
C TRP A 90 7.69 -12.02 4.77
N LEU A 91 8.70 -11.96 5.64
CA LEU A 91 8.66 -11.19 6.88
C LEU A 91 8.51 -9.69 6.63
N SER A 92 9.20 -9.15 5.61
CA SER A 92 9.12 -7.74 5.19
C SER A 92 7.68 -7.39 4.88
N LYS A 93 7.05 -8.15 3.97
CA LYS A 93 5.63 -7.99 3.61
C LYS A 93 4.70 -8.14 4.83
N ALA A 94 4.95 -9.13 5.69
CA ALA A 94 4.13 -9.38 6.86
C ALA A 94 4.23 -8.29 7.96
N PHE A 95 5.35 -7.56 8.01
CA PHE A 95 5.56 -6.41 8.90
C PHE A 95 5.35 -5.06 8.21
N MET A 96 5.01 -5.07 6.92
CA MET A 96 5.06 -3.89 6.08
C MET A 96 4.27 -2.71 6.65
N LYS A 97 2.99 -2.96 6.97
CA LYS A 97 2.10 -1.98 7.61
C LYS A 97 2.69 -1.37 8.88
N LYS A 98 3.28 -2.19 9.76
CA LYS A 98 3.84 -1.72 11.04
C LYS A 98 5.11 -0.90 10.87
N ILE A 99 5.90 -1.20 9.83
CA ILE A 99 7.12 -0.45 9.51
C ILE A 99 6.74 0.86 8.82
N CYS A 100 5.67 0.87 8.01
CA CYS A 100 5.11 2.08 7.43
C CYS A 100 4.60 3.05 8.51
N GLU A 101 3.83 2.56 9.48
CA GLU A 101 3.31 3.35 10.62
C GLU A 101 4.43 3.87 11.54
N ASN A 102 5.54 3.15 11.65
CA ASN A 102 6.69 3.56 12.47
C ASN A 102 8.02 3.10 11.84
N PRO A 103 8.57 3.89 10.90
CA PRO A 103 9.84 3.58 10.24
C PRO A 103 11.02 3.47 11.21
N LYS A 104 10.94 4.16 12.35
CA LYS A 104 11.95 4.17 13.43
C LYS A 104 11.81 3.00 14.41
N ILE A 105 10.95 2.01 14.13
CA ILE A 105 10.78 0.83 15.00
C ILE A 105 12.12 0.16 15.34
N LYS A 106 12.37 -0.06 16.63
CA LYS A 106 13.58 -0.73 17.13
C LYS A 106 13.56 -2.21 16.74
N LEU A 107 14.70 -2.75 16.31
CA LEU A 107 14.83 -4.15 15.90
C LEU A 107 14.39 -5.15 16.99
N ARG A 108 14.73 -4.87 18.26
CA ARG A 108 14.27 -5.70 19.40
C ARG A 108 12.76 -5.76 19.53
N SER A 109 12.06 -4.67 19.21
CA SER A 109 10.59 -4.64 19.20
C SER A 109 10.03 -5.49 18.06
N LEU A 110 10.66 -5.45 16.89
CA LEU A 110 10.29 -6.28 15.74
C LEU A 110 10.44 -7.77 16.05
N ILE A 111 11.55 -8.16 16.68
CA ILE A 111 11.81 -9.54 17.14
C ILE A 111 10.75 -9.98 18.15
N LYS A 112 10.50 -9.18 19.18
CA LYS A 112 9.46 -9.48 20.20
C LYS A 112 8.09 -9.66 19.54
N LYS A 113 7.73 -8.79 18.58
CA LYS A 113 6.46 -8.90 17.84
C LYS A 113 6.37 -10.19 17.01
N ALA A 114 7.47 -10.62 16.37
CA ALA A 114 7.52 -11.88 15.64
C ALA A 114 7.31 -13.08 16.58
N HIS A 115 7.97 -13.06 17.73
CA HIS A 115 7.80 -14.10 18.75
C HIS A 115 6.36 -14.12 19.29
N SER A 116 5.78 -12.98 19.68
CA SER A 116 4.41 -12.94 20.20
C SER A 116 3.35 -13.36 19.16
N LYS A 117 3.56 -13.05 17.88
CA LYS A 117 2.56 -13.32 16.83
C LYS A 117 2.64 -14.75 16.27
N TRP A 118 3.85 -15.29 16.12
CA TRP A 118 4.08 -16.54 15.42
C TRP A 118 4.89 -17.57 16.21
N ASN A 119 5.30 -17.24 17.44
CA ASN A 119 6.18 -18.07 18.28
C ASN A 119 7.49 -18.44 17.57
N VAL A 120 8.08 -17.47 16.88
CA VAL A 120 9.33 -17.64 16.12
C VAL A 120 10.42 -16.70 16.62
N ASP A 121 11.61 -17.26 16.83
CA ASP A 121 12.83 -16.52 17.13
C ASP A 121 13.48 -15.95 15.86
N LEU A 122 13.66 -14.63 15.82
CA LEU A 122 14.39 -13.92 14.76
C LEU A 122 15.76 -13.49 15.28
N THR A 123 16.81 -13.74 14.48
CA THR A 123 18.13 -13.17 14.76
C THR A 123 18.13 -11.67 14.50
N MET A 124 19.01 -10.93 15.19
CA MET A 124 19.18 -9.48 14.99
C MET A 124 19.47 -9.13 13.53
N THR A 125 20.38 -9.85 12.88
CA THR A 125 20.74 -9.64 11.47
C THR A 125 19.55 -9.85 10.54
N LYS A 126 18.71 -10.87 10.80
CA LYS A 126 17.52 -11.13 9.99
C LYS A 126 16.47 -10.05 10.21
N ALA A 127 16.26 -9.60 11.44
CA ALA A 127 15.37 -8.49 11.75
C ALA A 127 15.82 -7.18 11.07
N ALA A 128 17.13 -6.89 11.04
CA ALA A 128 17.69 -5.75 10.32
C ALA A 128 17.40 -5.84 8.82
N ARG A 129 17.66 -6.99 8.20
CA ARG A 129 17.38 -7.23 6.78
C ARG A 129 15.89 -7.09 6.44
N VAL A 130 15.00 -7.61 7.29
CA VAL A 130 13.55 -7.48 7.15
C VAL A 130 13.13 -6.02 7.20
N LYS A 131 13.66 -5.26 8.17
CA LYS A 131 13.39 -3.84 8.29
C LYS A 131 13.87 -3.07 7.06
N GLN A 132 15.09 -3.34 6.60
CA GLN A 132 15.65 -2.65 5.43
C GLN A 132 14.84 -2.94 4.16
N GLN A 133 14.51 -4.20 3.89
CA GLN A 133 13.69 -4.58 2.72
C GLN A 133 12.33 -3.88 2.71
N ALA A 134 11.70 -3.75 3.89
CA ALA A 134 10.43 -3.04 4.02
C ALA A 134 10.59 -1.53 3.73
N LEU A 135 11.64 -0.92 4.26
CA LEU A 135 11.94 0.49 4.00
C LEU A 135 12.27 0.75 2.53
N ASP A 136 13.02 -0.14 1.89
CA ASP A 136 13.37 -0.04 0.47
C ASP A 136 12.10 -0.11 -0.40
N GLU A 137 11.16 -1.01 -0.07
CA GLU A 137 9.88 -1.15 -0.77
C GLU A 137 8.97 0.08 -0.58
N ILE A 138 8.89 0.61 0.65
CA ILE A 138 8.17 1.87 0.93
C ILE A 138 8.78 3.02 0.10
N ASN A 139 10.09 3.21 0.20
CA ASN A 139 10.78 4.32 -0.45
C ASN A 139 10.75 4.19 -1.97
N GLY A 140 10.82 2.96 -2.51
CA GLY A 140 10.64 2.68 -3.92
C GLY A 140 9.25 3.11 -4.39
N THR A 141 8.20 2.75 -3.64
CA THR A 141 6.82 3.13 -3.94
C THR A 141 6.65 4.65 -3.95
N TYR A 142 7.19 5.35 -2.96
CA TYR A 142 7.15 6.82 -2.94
C TYR A 142 7.92 7.40 -4.15
N GLY A 143 9.11 6.89 -4.44
CA GLY A 143 9.89 7.33 -5.60
C GLY A 143 9.13 7.16 -6.92
N GLU A 144 8.40 6.05 -7.09
CA GLU A 144 7.54 5.82 -8.26
C GLU A 144 6.36 6.79 -8.33
N GLN A 145 5.71 7.08 -7.21
CA GLN A 145 4.62 8.07 -7.15
C GLN A 145 5.11 9.48 -7.49
N TYR A 146 6.22 9.92 -6.90
CA TYR A 146 6.79 11.24 -7.15
C TYR A 146 7.27 11.42 -8.60
N ARG A 147 7.75 10.35 -9.26
CA ARG A 147 8.08 10.38 -10.69
C ARG A 147 6.88 10.76 -11.56
N ARG A 148 5.67 10.36 -11.16
CA ARG A 148 4.44 10.63 -11.91
C ARG A 148 3.86 12.02 -11.70
N ILE A 149 4.41 12.85 -10.80
CA ILE A 149 3.90 14.20 -10.58
C ILE A 149 4.01 15.06 -11.84
N HIS A 150 5.10 14.91 -12.60
CA HIS A 150 5.25 15.60 -13.88
C HIS A 150 4.26 15.11 -14.93
N ASP A 151 4.00 13.80 -14.99
CA ASP A 151 2.96 13.23 -15.87
C ASP A 151 1.58 13.78 -15.51
N TYR A 152 1.27 13.86 -14.22
CA TYR A 152 0.02 14.44 -13.73
C TYR A 152 -0.11 15.92 -14.08
N ALA A 153 0.95 16.71 -13.92
CA ALA A 153 0.96 18.11 -14.32
C ALA A 153 0.75 18.28 -15.83
N ALA A 154 1.41 17.46 -16.65
CA ALA A 154 1.22 17.46 -18.09
C ALA A 154 -0.22 17.11 -18.47
N GLU A 155 -0.80 16.11 -17.82
CA GLU A 155 -2.18 15.68 -18.04
C GLU A 155 -3.20 16.76 -17.64
N LEU A 156 -2.96 17.47 -16.52
CA LEU A 156 -3.77 18.62 -16.11
C LEU A 156 -3.77 19.73 -17.17
N LEU A 157 -2.60 20.08 -17.70
CA LEU A 157 -2.46 21.11 -18.73
C LEU A 157 -3.09 20.67 -20.06
N ARG A 158 -2.98 19.39 -20.41
CA ARG A 158 -3.60 18.81 -21.61
C ARG A 158 -5.12 18.85 -21.53
N SER A 159 -5.68 18.43 -20.40
CA SER A 159 -7.13 18.32 -20.20
C SER A 159 -7.79 19.67 -19.87
N ASN A 160 -7.03 20.65 -19.35
CA ASN A 160 -7.51 21.99 -19.01
C ASN A 160 -6.63 23.08 -19.65
N PRO A 161 -6.73 23.30 -20.98
CA PRO A 161 -5.96 24.32 -21.66
C PRO A 161 -6.12 25.71 -21.02
N GLY A 162 -5.01 26.45 -20.89
CA GLY A 162 -4.94 27.76 -20.23
C GLY A 162 -4.61 27.69 -18.72
N SER A 163 -4.70 26.50 -18.11
CA SER A 163 -4.34 26.33 -16.70
C SER A 163 -2.84 26.54 -16.47
N THR A 164 -2.47 26.85 -15.23
CA THR A 164 -1.07 26.96 -14.80
C THR A 164 -0.75 25.83 -13.82
N VAL A 165 0.32 25.08 -14.09
CA VAL A 165 0.88 24.11 -13.14
C VAL A 165 2.37 24.38 -12.99
N GLN A 166 2.84 24.53 -11.75
CA GLN A 166 4.25 24.77 -11.43
C GLN A 166 4.70 23.73 -10.40
N ILE A 167 5.80 23.04 -10.70
CA ILE A 167 6.40 22.07 -9.78
C ILE A 167 7.77 22.61 -9.37
N GLN A 168 7.98 22.77 -8.07
CA GLN A 168 9.28 23.13 -7.52
C GLN A 168 9.91 21.91 -6.86
N VAL A 169 11.17 21.69 -7.23
CA VAL A 169 12.03 20.66 -6.66
C VAL A 169 13.28 21.32 -6.09
N GLU A 170 13.79 20.74 -5.03
CA GLU A 170 15.04 21.15 -4.40
C GLU A 170 16.10 20.10 -4.75
N ARG A 171 17.24 20.55 -5.27
CA ARG A 171 18.38 19.67 -5.52
C ARG A 171 19.32 19.73 -4.33
N PRO A 172 19.91 18.59 -3.94
CA PRO A 172 20.94 18.58 -2.91
C PRO A 172 22.14 19.44 -3.39
N PRO A 173 22.80 20.20 -2.51
CA PRO A 173 23.97 21.02 -2.87
C PRO A 173 25.07 20.23 -3.58
N GLU A 174 25.19 18.95 -3.24
CA GLU A 174 26.15 18.02 -3.84
C GLU A 174 25.91 17.78 -5.34
N PHE A 175 24.74 18.14 -5.86
CA PHE A 175 24.44 18.08 -7.29
C PHE A 175 25.34 19.01 -8.12
N GLU A 176 25.81 20.12 -7.53
CA GLU A 176 26.67 21.09 -8.20
C GLU A 176 28.16 20.74 -8.12
N LEU A 177 28.53 19.73 -7.33
CA LEU A 177 29.91 19.28 -7.22
C LEU A 177 30.32 18.47 -8.47
N GLU A 178 31.49 18.77 -9.05
CA GLU A 178 32.06 17.96 -10.14
C GLU A 178 32.27 16.50 -9.72
N THR A 179 32.57 16.28 -8.44
CA THR A 179 32.78 14.96 -7.83
C THR A 179 32.03 14.85 -6.50
N PRO A 180 30.74 14.46 -6.53
CA PRO A 180 29.95 14.28 -5.33
C PRO A 180 30.45 13.08 -4.51
N PRO A 181 30.29 13.10 -3.17
CA PRO A 181 30.72 12.01 -2.32
C PRO A 181 30.09 10.66 -2.73
N PRO A 182 30.84 9.55 -2.67
CA PRO A 182 30.30 8.22 -2.95
C PRO A 182 29.12 7.90 -2.04
N GLY A 183 27.97 7.54 -2.64
CA GLY A 183 26.75 7.18 -1.91
C GLY A 183 25.81 8.35 -1.65
N THR A 184 26.10 9.57 -2.11
CA THR A 184 25.16 10.69 -2.05
C THR A 184 23.99 10.50 -3.01
N ASP A 185 22.78 10.74 -2.52
CA ASP A 185 21.57 10.76 -3.36
C ASP A 185 21.44 12.12 -4.03
N LEU A 186 21.67 12.18 -5.34
CA LEU A 186 21.62 13.41 -6.14
C LEU A 186 20.24 13.68 -6.76
N ARG A 187 19.23 12.86 -6.42
CA ARG A 187 17.90 13.01 -7.00
C ARG A 187 17.23 14.30 -6.51
N PRO A 188 16.49 15.00 -7.38
CA PRO A 188 15.70 16.16 -6.95
C PRO A 188 14.64 15.73 -5.94
N GLN A 189 14.54 16.47 -4.84
CA GLN A 189 13.53 16.29 -3.81
C GLN A 189 12.33 17.15 -4.15
N PHE A 190 11.14 16.56 -4.15
CA PHE A 190 9.91 17.31 -4.34
C PHE A 190 9.71 18.29 -3.19
N GLN A 191 9.41 19.56 -3.51
CA GLN A 191 9.15 20.58 -2.50
C GLN A 191 7.68 20.99 -2.50
N ARG A 192 7.14 21.37 -3.66
CA ARG A 192 5.75 21.85 -3.78
C ARG A 192 5.25 21.77 -5.21
N ILE A 193 3.93 21.70 -5.35
CA ILE A 193 3.21 21.86 -6.61
C ILE A 193 2.16 22.97 -6.45
N TYR A 194 2.04 23.81 -7.47
CA TYR A 194 1.00 24.81 -7.60
C TYR A 194 0.14 24.49 -8.82
N ILE A 195 -1.18 24.54 -8.67
CA ILE A 195 -2.15 24.29 -9.73
C ILE A 195 -3.18 25.42 -9.70
N CYS A 196 -3.36 26.10 -10.83
CA CYS A 196 -4.40 27.10 -11.04
C CYS A 196 -5.14 26.76 -12.33
N LEU A 197 -6.34 26.22 -12.19
CA LEU A 197 -7.17 25.82 -13.33
C LEU A 197 -7.76 27.05 -14.01
N GLU A 198 -7.75 27.05 -15.34
CA GLU A 198 -8.22 28.19 -16.15
C GLU A 198 -9.68 28.55 -15.86
N ALA A 199 -10.53 27.54 -15.69
CA ALA A 199 -11.94 27.75 -15.36
C ALA A 199 -12.10 28.53 -14.03
N CYS A 200 -11.34 28.14 -13.00
CA CYS A 200 -11.35 28.82 -11.70
C CYS A 200 -10.82 30.25 -11.81
N LYS A 201 -9.71 30.43 -12.54
CA LYS A 201 -9.11 31.75 -12.78
C LYS A 201 -10.08 32.70 -13.49
N ARG A 202 -10.75 32.24 -14.55
CA ARG A 202 -11.73 33.04 -15.29
C ARG A 202 -12.94 33.37 -14.44
N SER A 203 -13.50 32.38 -13.72
CA SER A 203 -14.64 32.59 -12.83
C SER A 203 -14.36 33.64 -11.77
N PHE A 204 -13.13 33.70 -11.23
CA PHE A 204 -12.74 34.71 -10.25
C PHE A 204 -12.68 36.13 -10.86
N MET A 205 -12.39 36.25 -12.15
CA MET A 205 -12.28 37.53 -12.84
C MET A 205 -13.61 38.03 -13.44
N THR A 206 -14.66 37.22 -13.49
CA THR A 206 -15.96 37.62 -14.04
C THR A 206 -16.81 38.37 -13.01
N PRO A 207 -17.68 39.30 -13.44
CA PRO A 207 -18.61 40.00 -12.55
C PRO A 207 -19.76 39.10 -12.04
N TYR A 208 -19.95 37.93 -12.65
CA TYR A 208 -20.90 36.93 -12.20
C TYR A 208 -20.33 36.22 -10.98
N GLY A 209 -21.00 36.38 -9.83
CA GLY A 209 -20.64 35.71 -8.59
C GLY A 209 -20.81 34.20 -8.67
N GLY A 210 -20.12 33.50 -7.78
CA GLY A 210 -20.21 32.05 -7.57
C GLY A 210 -19.38 31.69 -6.36
N GLN A 211 -19.71 30.59 -5.69
CA GLN A 211 -19.01 30.13 -4.50
C GLN A 211 -18.45 28.73 -4.73
N LEU A 212 -17.23 28.51 -4.26
CA LEU A 212 -16.55 27.22 -4.36
C LEU A 212 -16.82 26.43 -3.09
N LEU A 213 -17.56 25.34 -3.21
CA LEU A 213 -17.68 24.35 -2.15
C LEU A 213 -16.54 23.35 -2.29
N THR A 214 -15.82 23.06 -1.21
CA THR A 214 -14.75 22.06 -1.21
C THR A 214 -14.93 21.09 -0.05
N ALA A 215 -14.72 19.81 -0.34
CA ALA A 215 -14.59 18.76 0.66
C ALA A 215 -13.12 18.37 0.72
N ILE A 216 -12.53 18.52 1.90
CA ILE A 216 -11.14 18.17 2.20
C ILE A 216 -11.17 17.14 3.32
N GLY A 217 -10.37 16.09 3.21
CA GLY A 217 -10.31 15.03 4.23
C GLY A 217 -8.90 14.63 4.62
N TRP A 218 -8.83 13.96 5.76
CA TRP A 218 -7.62 13.32 6.25
C TRP A 218 -7.56 11.88 5.75
N ASP A 219 -6.42 11.49 5.18
CA ASP A 219 -6.16 10.10 4.87
C ASP A 219 -5.56 9.36 6.09
N PRO A 220 -5.45 8.02 6.05
CA PRO A 220 -4.84 7.25 7.14
C PRO A 220 -3.34 7.51 7.38
N ASN A 221 -2.71 8.38 6.59
CA ASN A 221 -1.31 8.77 6.70
C ASN A 221 -1.16 10.21 7.21
N ASP A 222 -2.20 10.75 7.85
CA ASP A 222 -2.27 12.12 8.37
C ASP A 222 -2.04 13.19 7.29
N GLN A 223 -2.39 12.90 6.04
CA GLN A 223 -2.32 13.85 4.93
C GLN A 223 -3.68 14.47 4.66
N ILE A 224 -3.68 15.77 4.39
CA ILE A 224 -4.86 16.53 4.01
C ILE A 224 -4.97 16.49 2.48
N LEU A 225 -6.07 15.94 1.96
CA LEU A 225 -6.29 15.77 0.53
C LEU A 225 -7.64 16.38 0.11
N PRO A 226 -7.70 17.10 -1.03
CA PRO A 226 -8.96 17.50 -1.62
C PRO A 226 -9.71 16.25 -2.11
N ILE A 227 -10.96 16.08 -1.66
CA ILE A 227 -11.83 14.96 -2.04
C ILE A 227 -12.70 15.36 -3.23
N ALA A 228 -13.39 16.50 -3.10
CA ALA A 228 -14.29 17.00 -4.14
C ALA A 228 -14.40 18.52 -4.05
N TYR A 229 -14.77 19.15 -5.16
CA TYR A 229 -15.16 20.56 -5.17
C TYR A 229 -16.29 20.80 -6.17
N ALA A 230 -17.08 21.85 -5.93
CA ALA A 230 -18.14 22.28 -6.81
C ALA A 230 -18.19 23.81 -6.90
N VAL A 231 -18.50 24.33 -8.07
CA VAL A 231 -18.80 25.75 -8.27
C VAL A 231 -20.33 25.87 -8.27
N VAL A 232 -20.86 26.67 -7.34
CA VAL A 232 -22.30 26.89 -7.18
C VAL A 232 -22.64 28.37 -7.32
N GLU A 233 -23.89 28.65 -7.65
CA GLU A 233 -24.44 30.00 -7.80
C GLU A 233 -24.38 30.81 -6.49
N ALA A 234 -24.65 30.15 -5.36
CA ALA A 234 -24.60 30.72 -4.03
C ALA A 234 -24.55 29.61 -2.96
N GLU A 235 -24.14 29.96 -1.75
CA GLU A 235 -24.05 29.10 -0.59
C GLU A 235 -25.43 29.00 0.04
N THR A 236 -26.29 28.24 -0.62
CA THR A 236 -27.65 27.97 -0.14
C THR A 236 -27.73 26.56 0.42
N LYS A 237 -28.79 26.31 1.20
CA LYS A 237 -29.09 24.96 1.70
C LYS A 237 -29.28 23.96 0.56
N ASP A 238 -29.85 24.39 -0.57
CA ASP A 238 -30.08 23.52 -1.72
C ASP A 238 -28.78 23.18 -2.44
N SER A 239 -27.89 24.14 -2.63
CA SER A 239 -26.57 23.93 -3.26
C SER A 239 -25.68 23.03 -2.39
N TRP A 240 -25.69 23.22 -1.07
CA TRP A 240 -25.01 22.32 -0.11
C TRP A 240 -25.62 20.91 -0.12
N ARG A 241 -26.96 20.79 -0.12
CA ARG A 241 -27.64 19.50 -0.20
C ARG A 241 -27.25 18.76 -1.47
N TRP A 242 -27.26 19.44 -2.62
CA TRP A 242 -26.86 18.87 -3.90
C TRP A 242 -25.39 18.40 -3.87
N PHE A 243 -24.47 19.24 -3.39
CA PHE A 243 -23.05 18.87 -3.28
C PHE A 243 -22.83 17.64 -2.38
N LEU A 244 -23.46 17.62 -1.21
CA LEU A 244 -23.32 16.51 -0.26
C LEU A 244 -23.96 15.22 -0.74
N LEU A 245 -25.05 15.29 -1.51
CA LEU A 245 -25.65 14.11 -2.14
C LEU A 245 -24.69 13.49 -3.16
N ASN A 246 -24.10 14.29 -4.06
CA ASN A 246 -23.09 13.79 -5.00
C ASN A 246 -21.89 13.18 -4.26
N LEU A 247 -21.42 13.84 -3.19
CA LEU A 247 -20.33 13.32 -2.36
C LEU A 247 -20.69 11.98 -1.69
N CYS A 248 -21.96 11.81 -1.25
CA CYS A 248 -22.46 10.55 -0.70
C CYS A 248 -22.53 9.43 -1.73
N ASP A 249 -22.96 9.75 -2.95
CA ASP A 249 -23.05 8.78 -4.02
C ASP A 249 -21.65 8.28 -4.43
N ASP A 250 -20.65 9.16 -4.46
CA ASP A 250 -19.26 8.79 -4.79
C ASP A 250 -18.55 7.99 -3.69
N LEU A 251 -18.71 8.40 -2.42
CA LEU A 251 -17.99 7.77 -1.29
C LEU A 251 -18.71 6.54 -0.73
N GLY A 252 -20.02 6.45 -0.95
CA GLY A 252 -20.92 5.45 -0.37
C GLY A 252 -21.40 5.86 1.02
N VAL A 253 -22.72 5.73 1.22
CA VAL A 253 -23.43 6.10 2.46
C VAL A 253 -22.81 5.45 3.70
N ASP A 254 -22.42 4.17 3.60
CA ASP A 254 -21.86 3.43 4.72
C ASP A 254 -20.54 4.03 5.23
N LYS A 255 -19.72 4.61 4.35
CA LYS A 255 -18.45 5.24 4.77
C LYS A 255 -18.68 6.62 5.37
N ILE A 256 -19.55 7.41 4.73
CA ILE A 256 -19.87 8.77 5.19
C ILE A 256 -20.51 8.78 6.58
N ARG A 257 -21.30 7.75 6.93
CA ARG A 257 -21.86 7.60 8.28
C ARG A 257 -20.82 7.59 9.41
N TRP A 258 -19.58 7.21 9.13
CA TRP A 258 -18.48 7.21 10.10
C TRP A 258 -17.57 8.44 9.97
N CYS A 259 -17.88 9.39 9.09
CA CYS A 259 -17.12 10.61 8.90
C CYS A 259 -17.65 11.74 9.80
N THR A 260 -16.73 12.49 10.39
CA THR A 260 -17.07 13.75 11.08
C THR A 260 -16.93 14.91 10.10
N PHE A 261 -18.01 15.64 9.86
CA PHE A 261 -17.97 16.86 9.05
C PHE A 261 -17.70 18.07 9.92
N MET A 262 -16.78 18.91 9.46
CA MET A 262 -16.51 20.22 10.04
C MET A 262 -16.73 21.27 8.95
N SER A 263 -17.48 22.30 9.28
CA SER A 263 -17.72 23.48 8.44
C SER A 263 -17.32 24.70 9.25
N ASP A 264 -16.91 25.77 8.56
CA ASP A 264 -16.49 27.04 9.16
C ASP A 264 -17.68 27.88 9.72
N GLN A 265 -18.89 27.31 9.74
CA GLN A 265 -20.12 27.88 10.34
C GLN A 265 -20.51 29.27 9.83
N GLN A 266 -20.09 29.68 8.63
CA GLN A 266 -20.59 30.92 8.06
C GLN A 266 -21.94 30.68 7.36
N LYS A 267 -22.95 31.46 7.77
CA LYS A 267 -24.30 31.63 7.19
C LYS A 267 -25.23 30.41 7.06
N VAL A 268 -24.75 29.17 7.08
CA VAL A 268 -25.59 27.97 6.95
C VAL A 268 -25.41 27.05 8.16
N THR A 269 -26.42 26.99 9.03
CA THR A 269 -26.51 25.93 10.06
C THR A 269 -26.87 24.62 9.37
N LEU A 270 -25.87 23.80 9.06
CA LEU A 270 -26.04 22.47 8.50
C LEU A 270 -26.62 21.52 9.56
N ASN A 271 -27.95 21.51 9.72
CA ASN A 271 -28.67 20.41 10.38
C ASN A 271 -28.68 19.21 9.42
N LEU A 272 -27.55 18.50 9.37
CA LEU A 272 -27.37 17.27 8.58
C LEU A 272 -28.06 16.10 9.28
N ASN A 273 -29.39 16.02 9.16
CA ASN A 273 -30.09 14.75 9.33
C ASN A 273 -29.95 13.94 8.02
N LEU A 274 -28.72 13.53 7.70
CA LEU A 274 -28.47 12.57 6.63
C LEU A 274 -28.59 11.18 7.26
N CYS A 275 -29.68 10.49 6.90
CA CYS A 275 -30.11 9.15 7.33
C CYS A 275 -31.09 9.09 8.50
N ASN A 276 -32.39 9.09 8.17
CA ASN A 276 -33.27 8.01 8.65
C ASN A 276 -33.38 6.99 7.52
#